data_AF-A0A2I4BAE0-F1
#
_entry.id   AF-A0A2I4BAE0-F1
#
_cell.length_a   1.000
_cell.length_b   1.000
_cell.length_c   1.000
_cell.angle_alpha   90.00
_cell.angle_beta   90.00
_cell.angle_gamma   90.00
#
_symmetry.space_group_name_H-M   'P 1'
#
loop_
_entity.id
_entity.type
_entity.pdbx_description
1 polymer ?
#
loop_
_entity_poly.entity_id
_entity_poly.type
_entity_poly.pdbx_seq_one_letter_code
_entity_poly.pdbx_strand_id
1 'polypeptide(L)'
;PPPVTSTGNVFSLRLTSDFAVSAHGFKLNYEELHSTSCGNPGVPPKAVLSSSGRFAVGDRVQYSCVPGYVLDGHATLTCITNAANTAVWDFPAPICRAEDTCGGTVRGGSGVVTSPGYPGNYGNQADCTWILLAEPGDTISVIFTDFQTEEKYDYLEVEGSEPPTIWLSGSNVPSPIVSNKNWLRLHFVSDSNHRYRGFSAHYQVKRSVDFKSRGVKLFPGKDSSNKFSILNEGGVRQASNSCPDPGEPENGKRHGNDFSIGSVVQFSCGEDYVLQGSKTISCQRVAEVFAAWSDFSIGSVVQFSCGEDYVLQGSKTISCQRVAEVFAAWSD
;
A
#
# COMPACT_ATOMS: atom_id res chain seq x y z
N PRO A 1 11.93 -7.51 20.76
CA PRO A 1 11.39 -6.73 19.63
C PRO A 1 12.52 -5.92 18.99
N PRO A 2 12.47 -5.66 17.68
CA PRO A 2 13.36 -4.68 17.05
C PRO A 2 13.18 -3.29 17.70
N PRO A 3 14.19 -2.41 17.66
CA PRO A 3 14.04 -1.00 18.03
C PRO A 3 12.97 -0.33 17.17
N VAL A 4 12.21 0.60 17.76
CA VAL A 4 11.19 1.37 17.06
C VAL A 4 11.66 2.82 16.99
N THR A 5 11.70 3.37 15.78
CA THR A 5 12.07 4.76 15.52
C THR A 5 10.82 5.57 15.19
N SER A 6 10.59 6.67 15.92
CA SER A 6 9.47 7.57 15.64
C SER A 6 9.67 8.32 14.32
N THR A 7 8.57 8.60 13.62
CA THR A 7 8.57 9.46 12.42
C THR A 7 8.43 10.95 12.76
N GLY A 8 8.15 11.28 14.02
CA GLY A 8 8.01 12.64 14.54
C GLY A 8 8.66 12.83 15.90
N ASN A 9 8.50 14.02 16.46
CA ASN A 9 9.06 14.44 17.75
C ASN A 9 8.22 13.99 18.96
N VAL A 10 7.12 13.28 18.75
CA VAL A 10 6.26 12.73 19.79
C VAL A 10 6.07 11.23 19.53
N PHE A 11 6.36 10.41 20.53
CA PHE A 11 6.10 8.97 20.51
C PHE A 11 5.15 8.62 21.66
N SER A 12 3.99 8.05 21.36
CA SER A 12 2.98 7.70 22.36
C SER A 12 2.87 6.18 22.52
N LEU A 13 3.07 5.69 23.74
CA LEU A 13 2.76 4.31 24.11
C LEU A 13 1.44 4.24 24.87
N ARG A 14 0.62 3.25 24.54
CA ARG A 14 -0.59 2.92 25.30
C ARG A 14 -0.61 1.42 25.62
N LEU A 15 -0.55 1.09 26.90
CA LEU A 15 -0.85 -0.25 27.40
C LEU A 15 -2.34 -0.31 27.78
N THR A 16 -3.04 -1.34 27.32
CA THR A 16 -4.41 -1.65 27.76
C THR A 16 -4.41 -3.09 28.26
N SER A 17 -4.93 -3.32 29.47
CA SER A 17 -5.03 -4.63 30.09
C SER A 17 -6.49 -4.93 30.45
N ASP A 18 -6.84 -6.21 30.48
CA ASP A 18 -8.15 -6.68 30.95
C ASP A 18 -8.13 -7.01 32.46
N PHE A 19 -9.23 -7.60 32.96
CA PHE A 19 -9.38 -8.00 34.36
C PHE A 19 -8.94 -9.44 34.65
N ALA A 20 -8.42 -10.19 33.67
CA ALA A 20 -8.29 -11.63 33.79
C ALA A 20 -6.97 -12.06 34.43
N VAL A 21 -5.82 -11.75 33.80
CA VAL A 21 -4.51 -12.29 34.18
C VAL A 21 -3.46 -11.18 34.23
N SER A 22 -2.66 -11.16 35.30
CA SER A 22 -1.49 -10.27 35.44
C SER A 22 -0.21 -10.95 34.94
N ALA A 23 0.63 -10.20 34.23
CA ALA A 23 1.93 -10.65 33.72
C ALA A 23 3.02 -9.60 34.00
N HIS A 24 4.29 -9.95 33.76
CA HIS A 24 5.44 -9.09 34.07
C HIS A 24 5.54 -7.77 33.27
N GLY A 25 4.64 -7.52 32.31
CA GLY A 25 4.60 -6.28 31.54
C GLY A 25 5.84 -6.07 30.66
N PHE A 26 6.25 -4.81 30.47
CA PHE A 26 7.44 -4.44 29.70
C PHE A 26 8.22 -3.31 30.37
N LYS A 27 9.54 -3.26 30.09
CA LYS A 27 10.42 -2.13 30.40
C LYS A 27 10.95 -1.56 29.09
N LEU A 28 10.86 -0.25 28.91
CA LEU A 28 11.40 0.44 27.74
C LEU A 28 12.55 1.36 28.14
N ASN A 29 13.56 1.44 27.29
CA ASN A 29 14.59 2.47 27.32
C ASN A 29 14.46 3.25 26.00
N TYR A 30 14.59 4.57 26.04
CA TYR A 30 14.54 5.43 24.85
C TYR A 30 15.75 6.35 24.81
N GLU A 31 16.11 6.78 23.61
CA GLU A 31 17.14 7.79 23.35
C GLU A 31 16.60 8.79 22.32
N GLU A 32 17.04 10.03 22.41
CA GLU A 32 16.75 11.05 21.40
C GLU A 32 17.68 10.84 20.21
N LEU A 33 17.09 10.77 19.01
CA LEU A 33 17.84 10.67 17.77
C LEU A 33 17.98 12.05 17.13
N HIS A 34 19.22 12.45 16.83
CA HIS A 34 19.47 13.64 16.01
C HIS A 34 18.90 13.45 14.60
N SER A 35 18.47 14.53 13.95
CA SER A 35 17.90 14.51 12.59
C SER A 35 18.85 13.95 11.52
N THR A 36 20.14 13.87 11.82
CA THR A 36 21.20 13.30 10.98
C THR A 36 21.49 11.83 11.25
N SER A 37 20.74 11.18 12.16
CA SER A 37 20.87 9.76 12.49
C SER A 37 19.61 8.99 12.11
N CYS A 38 19.77 7.87 11.42
CA CYS A 38 18.68 6.97 11.06
C CYS A 38 18.18 6.13 12.24
N GLY A 39 18.84 6.21 13.39
CA GLY A 39 18.59 5.31 14.52
C GLY A 39 19.07 3.89 14.27
N ASN A 40 19.10 3.09 15.33
CA ASN A 40 19.50 1.69 15.25
C ASN A 40 18.45 0.89 14.45
N PRO A 41 18.80 0.30 13.30
CA PRO A 41 17.86 -0.46 12.46
C PRO A 41 17.41 -1.79 13.09
N GLY A 42 18.03 -2.19 14.21
CA GLY A 42 17.75 -3.44 14.89
C GLY A 42 18.47 -4.64 14.31
N VAL A 43 18.38 -5.75 15.03
CA VAL A 43 18.91 -7.05 14.59
C VAL A 43 17.73 -8.03 14.56
N PRO A 44 17.21 -8.35 13.36
CA PRO A 44 16.14 -9.33 13.21
C PRO A 44 16.54 -10.72 13.76
N PRO A 45 15.58 -11.58 14.11
CA PRO A 45 15.88 -12.92 14.60
C PRO A 45 16.79 -13.67 13.61
N LYS A 46 17.81 -14.36 14.13
CA LYS A 46 18.78 -15.14 13.34
C LYS A 46 19.68 -14.31 12.39
N ALA A 47 19.56 -12.98 12.41
CA ALA A 47 20.45 -12.08 11.69
C ALA A 47 21.66 -11.69 12.54
N VAL A 48 22.76 -11.36 11.86
CA VAL A 48 24.00 -10.85 12.42
C VAL A 48 24.30 -9.53 11.72
N LEU A 49 24.45 -8.46 12.52
CA LEU A 49 24.76 -7.12 12.03
C LEU A 49 26.27 -6.85 12.14
N SER A 50 26.89 -6.60 10.99
CA SER A 50 28.33 -6.35 10.83
C SER A 50 28.63 -4.86 10.63
N SER A 51 28.25 -4.04 11.62
CA SER A 51 28.71 -2.66 11.82
C SER A 51 27.98 -2.07 13.05
N SER A 52 28.72 -1.47 13.99
CA SER A 52 28.17 -0.71 15.12
C SER A 52 28.63 0.75 15.02
N GLY A 53 27.99 1.50 14.13
CA GLY A 53 28.24 2.92 13.91
C GLY A 53 27.32 3.83 14.72
N ARG A 54 27.43 5.14 14.49
CA ARG A 54 26.48 6.15 15.01
C ARG A 54 25.20 6.25 14.17
N PHE A 55 25.09 5.42 13.12
CA PHE A 55 23.96 5.37 12.20
C PHE A 55 23.68 6.74 11.55
N ALA A 56 24.74 7.50 11.27
CA ALA A 56 24.64 8.83 10.68
C ALA A 56 24.41 8.75 9.16
N VAL A 57 23.89 9.83 8.56
CA VAL A 57 23.74 9.92 7.09
C VAL A 57 25.07 9.58 6.40
N GLY A 58 25.01 8.63 5.47
CA GLY A 58 26.16 8.07 4.75
C GLY A 58 26.71 6.77 5.34
N ASP A 59 26.39 6.45 6.60
CA ASP A 59 26.78 5.17 7.22
C ASP A 59 26.08 4.00 6.53
N ARG A 60 26.80 2.87 6.45
CA ARG A 60 26.29 1.62 5.91
C ARG A 60 26.36 0.53 6.97
N VAL A 61 25.31 -0.28 7.04
CA VAL A 61 25.28 -1.46 7.88
C VAL A 61 25.07 -2.69 7.01
N GLN A 62 25.70 -3.81 7.38
CA GLN A 62 25.62 -5.04 6.62
C GLN A 62 25.06 -6.17 7.48
N TYR A 63 24.05 -6.85 6.96
CA TYR A 63 23.42 -8.01 7.57
C TYR A 63 23.93 -9.30 6.94
N SER A 64 23.98 -10.33 7.77
CA SER A 64 24.20 -11.72 7.39
C SER A 64 23.30 -12.61 8.25
N CYS A 65 23.13 -13.87 7.87
CA CYS A 65 22.35 -14.83 8.65
C CYS A 65 23.26 -15.87 9.31
N VAL A 66 22.83 -16.40 10.46
CA VAL A 66 23.47 -17.57 11.05
C VAL A 66 23.33 -18.79 10.12
N PRO A 67 24.22 -19.80 10.22
CA PRO A 67 24.16 -20.98 9.36
C PRO A 67 22.78 -21.67 9.38
N GLY A 68 22.32 -22.13 8.21
CA GLY A 68 20.99 -22.75 8.02
C GLY A 68 19.86 -21.75 7.71
N TYR A 69 20.18 -20.46 7.60
CA TYR A 69 19.25 -19.41 7.20
C TYR A 69 19.80 -18.63 6.01
N VAL A 70 18.91 -18.20 5.13
CA VAL A 70 19.21 -17.40 3.95
C VAL A 70 18.72 -15.98 4.19
N LEU A 71 19.55 -15.01 3.84
CA LEU A 71 19.20 -13.60 3.95
C LEU A 71 18.22 -13.22 2.86
N ASP A 72 17.08 -12.68 3.29
CA ASP A 72 16.01 -12.21 2.42
C ASP A 72 15.81 -10.71 2.59
N GLY A 73 16.14 -9.96 1.54
CA GLY A 73 16.11 -8.49 1.52
C GLY A 73 17.43 -7.87 1.10
N HIS A 74 17.69 -6.63 1.51
CA HIS A 74 18.96 -5.96 1.25
C HIS A 74 19.98 -6.32 2.32
N ALA A 75 21.08 -6.95 1.90
CA ALA A 75 22.19 -7.28 2.80
C ALA A 75 22.92 -6.03 3.32
N THR A 76 22.80 -4.89 2.65
CA THR A 76 23.40 -3.62 3.07
C THR A 76 22.36 -2.53 3.06
N LEU A 77 22.19 -1.86 4.20
CA LEU A 77 21.37 -0.65 4.33
C LEU A 77 22.27 0.58 4.38
N THR A 78 21.81 1.67 3.78
CA THR A 78 22.49 2.96 3.78
C THR A 78 21.59 4.00 4.45
N CYS A 79 22.15 4.75 5.39
CA CYS A 79 21.44 5.86 6.00
C CYS A 79 21.46 7.05 5.03
N ILE A 80 20.29 7.44 4.53
CA ILE A 80 20.13 8.49 3.52
C ILE A 80 19.26 9.62 4.05
N THR A 81 19.27 10.76 3.36
CA THR A 81 18.32 11.85 3.60
C THR A 81 17.15 11.73 2.64
N ASN A 82 15.93 11.72 3.16
CA ASN A 82 14.72 11.78 2.33
C ASN A 82 14.42 13.21 1.83
N ALA A 83 13.34 13.37 1.08
CA ALA A 83 12.88 14.66 0.55
C ALA A 83 12.49 15.69 1.64
N ALA A 84 12.27 15.25 2.88
CA ALA A 84 11.98 16.11 4.03
C ALA A 84 13.24 16.46 4.86
N ASN A 85 14.44 16.19 4.34
CA ASN A 85 15.72 16.37 5.02
C ASN A 85 15.85 15.60 6.35
N THR A 86 15.12 14.51 6.53
CA THR A 86 15.27 13.62 7.69
C THR A 86 16.07 12.37 7.29
N ALA A 87 16.91 11.92 8.21
CA ALA A 87 17.69 10.69 8.05
C ALA A 87 16.77 9.46 8.13
N VAL A 88 16.83 8.59 7.11
CA VAL A 88 16.07 7.35 7.03
C VAL A 88 16.90 6.25 6.36
N TRP A 89 16.68 5.00 6.76
CA TRP A 89 17.26 3.86 6.06
C TRP A 89 16.61 3.69 4.68
N ASP A 90 17.43 3.48 3.65
CA ASP A 90 16.99 3.29 2.26
C ASP A 90 16.08 2.06 2.07
N PHE A 91 16.26 1.03 2.88
CA PHE A 91 15.47 -0.20 2.90
C PHE A 91 15.18 -0.66 4.35
N PRO A 92 14.14 -1.50 4.57
CA PRO A 92 13.89 -2.09 5.87
C PRO A 92 14.97 -3.15 6.21
N ALA A 93 15.11 -3.47 7.49
CA ALA A 93 15.97 -4.56 7.94
C ALA A 93 15.57 -5.90 7.26
N PRO A 94 16.54 -6.68 6.74
CA PRO A 94 16.25 -7.94 6.05
C PRO A 94 15.83 -9.03 7.03
N ILE A 95 15.22 -10.10 6.53
CA ILE A 95 14.80 -11.24 7.34
C ILE A 95 15.71 -12.43 7.06
N CYS A 96 16.06 -13.19 8.09
CA CYS A 96 16.75 -14.47 7.94
C CYS A 96 15.70 -15.59 7.92
N ARG A 97 15.46 -16.16 6.75
CA ARG A 97 14.47 -17.23 6.55
C ARG A 97 15.15 -18.58 6.39
N ALA A 98 14.48 -19.65 6.80
CA ALA A 98 14.94 -20.99 6.43
C ALA A 98 14.59 -21.24 4.95
N GLU A 99 15.32 -22.14 4.29
CA GLU A 99 15.27 -22.30 2.83
C GLU A 99 13.89 -22.76 2.31
N ASP A 100 13.02 -23.28 3.19
CA ASP A 100 11.69 -23.83 2.87
C ASP A 100 10.50 -23.11 3.56
N THR A 101 10.68 -21.90 4.10
CA THR A 101 9.58 -21.15 4.73
C THR A 101 8.83 -20.25 3.74
N CYS A 102 7.52 -20.09 3.93
CA CYS A 102 6.69 -19.19 3.15
C CYS A 102 7.10 -17.71 3.30
N GLY A 103 6.76 -16.89 2.30
CA GLY A 103 7.06 -15.46 2.29
C GLY A 103 8.23 -15.09 1.37
N GLY A 104 8.85 -13.97 1.70
CA GLY A 104 10.10 -13.49 1.13
C GLY A 104 10.01 -12.11 0.49
N THR A 105 11.14 -11.63 -0.01
CA THR A 105 11.21 -10.33 -0.68
C THR A 105 10.74 -10.44 -2.13
N VAL A 106 9.70 -9.69 -2.46
CA VAL A 106 9.17 -9.59 -3.82
C VAL A 106 9.67 -8.30 -4.45
N ARG A 107 10.25 -8.42 -5.64
CA ARG A 107 10.81 -7.32 -6.43
C ARG A 107 10.11 -7.26 -7.78
N GLY A 108 9.95 -6.05 -8.34
CA GLY A 108 9.38 -5.85 -9.67
C GLY A 108 8.28 -4.79 -9.68
N GLY A 109 7.93 -4.28 -10.86
CA GLY A 109 6.94 -3.20 -11.01
C GLY A 109 5.50 -3.61 -10.69
N SER A 110 5.19 -4.90 -10.69
CA SER A 110 3.89 -5.45 -10.32
C SER A 110 3.98 -6.96 -10.11
N GLY A 111 3.03 -7.54 -9.38
CA GLY A 111 2.93 -8.99 -9.21
C GLY A 111 1.77 -9.38 -8.30
N VAL A 112 1.74 -10.65 -7.88
CA VAL A 112 0.70 -11.21 -7.00
C VAL A 112 1.37 -11.87 -5.79
N VAL A 113 0.81 -11.62 -4.61
CA VAL A 113 1.17 -12.27 -3.35
C VAL A 113 -0.04 -13.00 -2.82
N THR A 114 0.15 -14.27 -2.44
CA THR A 114 -0.92 -15.12 -1.93
C THR A 114 -0.54 -15.77 -0.63
N SER A 115 -1.54 -16.14 0.18
CA SER A 115 -1.34 -17.04 1.31
C SER A 115 -0.77 -18.40 0.86
N PRO A 116 -0.07 -19.14 1.74
CA PRO A 116 0.45 -20.46 1.40
C PRO A 116 -0.69 -21.40 1.04
N GLY A 117 -0.54 -22.15 -0.06
CA GLY A 117 -1.54 -23.12 -0.50
C GLY A 117 -2.72 -22.55 -1.29
N TYR A 118 -2.79 -21.22 -1.51
CA TYR A 118 -3.83 -20.60 -2.33
C TYR A 118 -3.84 -21.17 -3.77
N PRO A 119 -5.01 -21.42 -4.40
CA PRO A 119 -6.38 -21.11 -3.96
C PRO A 119 -7.01 -22.10 -2.97
N GLY A 120 -6.27 -23.12 -2.54
CA GLY A 120 -6.65 -24.00 -1.45
C GLY A 120 -6.52 -23.32 -0.08
N ASN A 121 -6.86 -24.06 0.98
CA ASN A 121 -6.84 -23.49 2.32
C ASN A 121 -5.40 -23.39 2.87
N TYR A 122 -5.09 -22.31 3.58
CA TYR A 122 -3.81 -22.17 4.28
C TYR A 122 -3.66 -23.19 5.42
N GLY A 123 -2.41 -23.48 5.78
CA GLY A 123 -2.08 -24.35 6.91
C GLY A 123 -2.15 -23.62 8.26
N ASN A 124 -2.34 -24.39 9.33
CA ASN A 124 -2.26 -23.89 10.70
C ASN A 124 -0.81 -23.53 11.05
N GLN A 125 -0.61 -22.62 12.00
CA GLN A 125 0.70 -22.18 12.50
C GLN A 125 1.59 -21.58 11.41
N ALA A 126 0.97 -20.95 10.41
CA ALA A 126 1.68 -20.21 9.39
C ALA A 126 2.27 -18.94 10.01
N ASP A 127 3.53 -18.66 9.69
CA ASP A 127 4.21 -17.41 10.02
C ASP A 127 4.98 -16.98 8.76
N CYS A 128 4.29 -16.22 7.91
CA CYS A 128 4.78 -15.86 6.58
C CYS A 128 4.95 -14.35 6.49
N THR A 129 6.14 -13.89 6.11
CA THR A 129 6.38 -12.46 5.87
C THR A 129 6.78 -12.21 4.43
N TRP A 130 6.04 -11.37 3.72
CA TRP A 130 6.43 -10.83 2.41
C TRP A 130 6.87 -9.38 2.55
N ILE A 131 7.97 -9.03 1.89
CA ILE A 131 8.44 -7.65 1.78
C ILE A 131 8.34 -7.23 0.31
N LEU A 132 7.39 -6.35 0.00
CA LEU A 132 7.30 -5.71 -1.30
C LEU A 132 8.28 -4.54 -1.34
N LEU A 133 9.24 -4.57 -2.27
CA LEU A 133 10.26 -3.52 -2.38
C LEU A 133 10.12 -2.74 -3.69
N ALA A 134 10.20 -1.41 -3.56
CA ALA A 134 10.34 -0.46 -4.64
C ALA A 134 11.60 0.41 -4.44
N GLU A 135 11.98 1.12 -5.49
CA GLU A 135 13.09 2.06 -5.43
C GLU A 135 12.74 3.29 -4.57
N PRO A 136 13.72 3.91 -3.88
CA PRO A 136 13.49 5.12 -3.12
C PRO A 136 12.81 6.22 -3.94
N GLY A 137 11.67 6.71 -3.45
CA GLY A 137 10.85 7.74 -4.11
C GLY A 137 9.61 7.20 -4.83
N ASP A 138 9.56 5.90 -5.12
CA ASP A 138 8.36 5.22 -5.62
C ASP A 138 7.48 4.74 -4.46
N THR A 139 6.20 4.47 -4.75
CA THR A 139 5.25 3.91 -3.79
C THR A 139 4.64 2.62 -4.31
N ILE A 140 4.01 1.83 -3.44
CA ILE A 140 3.45 0.52 -3.74
C ILE A 140 1.95 0.56 -3.44
N SER A 141 1.14 0.12 -4.39
CA SER A 141 -0.30 -0.04 -4.26
C SER A 141 -0.63 -1.52 -4.21
N VAL A 142 -1.36 -1.97 -3.18
CA VAL A 142 -1.80 -3.34 -2.99
C VAL A 142 -3.33 -3.39 -3.05
N ILE A 143 -3.86 -4.33 -3.83
CA ILE A 143 -5.30 -4.56 -4.00
C ILE A 143 -5.57 -6.04 -3.75
N PHE A 144 -6.41 -6.35 -2.78
CA PHE A 144 -6.84 -7.72 -2.50
C PHE A 144 -7.94 -8.13 -3.49
N THR A 145 -7.77 -9.27 -4.13
CA THR A 145 -8.79 -9.89 -5.00
C THR A 145 -9.61 -10.94 -4.27
N ASP A 146 -9.04 -11.52 -3.21
CA ASP A 146 -9.70 -12.49 -2.34
C ASP A 146 -9.13 -12.36 -0.93
N PHE A 147 -9.99 -12.50 0.09
CA PHE A 147 -9.60 -12.42 1.50
C PHE A 147 -10.58 -13.20 2.37
N GLN A 148 -10.08 -14.24 3.02
CA GLN A 148 -10.84 -15.12 3.90
C GLN A 148 -9.89 -15.75 4.93
N THR A 149 -9.88 -15.20 6.13
CA THR A 149 -9.14 -15.73 7.29
C THR A 149 -10.08 -15.95 8.47
N GLU A 150 -9.62 -16.67 9.51
CA GLU A 150 -10.36 -16.76 10.76
C GLU A 150 -10.43 -15.38 11.45
N GLU A 151 -11.64 -14.90 11.71
CA GLU A 151 -11.84 -13.59 12.31
C GLU A 151 -11.23 -13.51 13.72
N LYS A 152 -10.39 -12.50 13.97
CA LYS A 152 -9.69 -12.22 15.25
C LYS A 152 -8.57 -13.19 15.65
N TYR A 153 -8.48 -14.38 15.06
CA TYR A 153 -7.45 -15.37 15.40
C TYR A 153 -6.33 -15.41 14.37
N ASP A 154 -6.71 -15.41 13.09
CA ASP A 154 -5.77 -15.38 11.97
C ASP A 154 -5.76 -13.99 11.33
N TYR A 155 -4.59 -13.41 11.19
CA TYR A 155 -4.47 -12.03 10.76
C TYR A 155 -3.34 -11.80 9.76
N LEU A 156 -3.56 -10.78 8.93
CA LEU A 156 -2.55 -10.18 8.09
C LEU A 156 -2.22 -8.79 8.66
N GLU A 157 -1.02 -8.64 9.17
CA GLU A 157 -0.44 -7.36 9.57
C GLU A 157 0.24 -6.72 8.35
N VAL A 158 -0.10 -5.46 8.07
CA VAL A 158 0.49 -4.68 6.98
C VAL A 158 1.22 -3.46 7.56
N GLU A 159 2.51 -3.34 7.31
CA GLU A 159 3.36 -2.22 7.74
C GLU A 159 3.95 -1.46 6.55
N GLY A 160 4.13 -0.14 6.71
CA GLY A 160 4.67 0.72 5.65
C GLY A 160 3.60 1.51 4.88
N SER A 161 2.41 1.64 5.47
CA SER A 161 1.27 2.43 4.98
C SER A 161 0.90 3.57 5.95
N GLU A 162 -0.17 4.29 5.64
CA GLU A 162 -0.89 5.15 6.59
C GLU A 162 -2.32 4.57 6.76
N PRO A 163 -2.75 4.14 7.96
CA PRO A 163 -2.01 4.15 9.23
C PRO A 163 -0.75 3.25 9.19
N PRO A 164 0.24 3.48 10.08
CA PRO A 164 1.56 2.85 10.04
C PRO A 164 1.53 1.31 10.09
N THR A 165 0.54 0.75 10.78
CA THR A 165 0.26 -0.68 10.87
C THR A 165 -1.24 -0.92 10.72
N ILE A 166 -1.64 -1.84 9.85
CA ILE A 166 -3.02 -2.25 9.61
C ILE A 166 -3.16 -3.74 9.96
N TRP A 167 -4.21 -4.11 10.69
CA TRP A 167 -4.53 -5.49 11.04
C TRP A 167 -5.79 -5.93 10.31
N LEU A 168 -5.70 -7.00 9.54
CA LEU A 168 -6.78 -7.51 8.69
C LEU A 168 -7.13 -8.94 9.12
N SER A 169 -8.43 -9.23 9.28
CA SER A 169 -8.94 -10.58 9.55
C SER A 169 -10.38 -10.74 9.08
N GLY A 170 -10.86 -11.99 8.98
CA GLY A 170 -12.23 -12.32 8.58
C GLY A 170 -12.38 -12.50 7.06
N SER A 171 -13.60 -12.32 6.56
CA SER A 171 -13.97 -12.60 5.15
C SER A 171 -14.25 -11.37 4.30
N ASN A 172 -14.07 -10.17 4.85
CA ASN A 172 -14.27 -8.93 4.10
C ASN A 172 -13.00 -8.59 3.33
N VAL A 173 -13.12 -8.39 2.02
CA VAL A 173 -12.01 -7.95 1.18
C VAL A 173 -11.57 -6.54 1.62
N PRO A 174 -10.29 -6.34 2.03
CA PRO A 174 -9.79 -5.05 2.48
C PRO A 174 -9.78 -3.98 1.37
N SER A 175 -9.95 -2.72 1.76
CA SER A 175 -9.74 -1.58 0.86
C SER A 175 -8.30 -1.53 0.33
N PRO A 176 -8.06 -0.97 -0.86
CA PRO A 176 -6.71 -0.81 -1.41
C PRO A 176 -5.76 -0.10 -0.44
N ILE A 177 -4.55 -0.64 -0.29
CA ILE A 177 -3.51 -0.11 0.59
C ILE A 177 -2.43 0.54 -0.26
N VAL A 178 -2.07 1.78 0.06
CA VAL A 178 -0.96 2.49 -0.59
C VAL A 178 0.14 2.73 0.45
N SER A 179 1.37 2.42 0.08
CA SER A 179 2.53 2.62 0.93
C SER A 179 2.85 4.12 1.08
N ASN A 180 3.28 4.51 2.28
CA ASN A 180 3.92 5.81 2.51
C ASN A 180 5.46 5.72 2.48
N LYS A 181 5.99 4.50 2.33
CA LYS A 181 7.42 4.19 2.14
C LYS A 181 7.63 3.57 0.75
N ASN A 182 8.89 3.34 0.37
CA ASN A 182 9.26 2.55 -0.82
C ASN A 182 9.15 1.03 -0.58
N TRP A 183 8.49 0.61 0.50
CA TRP A 183 8.30 -0.79 0.83
C TRP A 183 6.98 -0.99 1.58
N LEU A 184 6.45 -2.21 1.50
CA LEU A 184 5.32 -2.71 2.30
C LEU A 184 5.70 -4.08 2.86
N ARG A 185 5.45 -4.31 4.15
CA ARG A 185 5.59 -5.62 4.78
C ARG A 185 4.22 -6.21 5.04
N LEU A 186 3.99 -7.42 4.55
CA LEU A 186 2.78 -8.20 4.82
C LEU A 186 3.18 -9.40 5.68
N HIS A 187 2.65 -9.49 6.90
CA HIS A 187 2.95 -10.56 7.85
C HIS A 187 1.67 -11.32 8.18
N PHE A 188 1.56 -12.54 7.66
CA PHE A 188 0.44 -13.43 7.90
C PHE A 188 0.77 -14.41 9.01
N VAL A 189 -0.12 -14.47 10.00
CA VAL A 189 -0.03 -15.42 11.11
C VAL A 189 -1.34 -16.20 11.20
N SER A 190 -1.24 -17.52 11.28
CA SER A 190 -2.38 -18.39 11.60
C SER A 190 -2.18 -19.16 12.91
N ASP A 191 -3.29 -19.47 13.56
CA ASP A 191 -3.33 -20.19 14.82
C ASP A 191 -3.27 -21.72 14.61
N SER A 192 -3.60 -22.51 15.64
CA SER A 192 -3.55 -23.97 15.59
C SER A 192 -4.79 -24.65 15.00
N ASN A 193 -5.83 -23.91 14.65
CA ASN A 193 -7.14 -24.41 14.23
C ASN A 193 -7.65 -23.70 12.96
N HIS A 194 -8.86 -24.06 12.50
CA HIS A 194 -9.66 -23.46 11.41
C HIS A 194 -8.91 -22.88 10.19
N ARG A 195 -9.08 -23.54 9.05
CA ARG A 195 -8.41 -23.16 7.80
C ARG A 195 -9.39 -22.59 6.80
N TYR A 196 -8.99 -21.49 6.17
CA TYR A 196 -9.73 -20.85 5.09
C TYR A 196 -8.83 -20.65 3.87
N ARG A 197 -9.38 -20.11 2.78
CA ARG A 197 -8.62 -19.90 1.53
C ARG A 197 -7.48 -18.89 1.68
N GLY A 198 -7.53 -18.01 2.67
CA GLY A 198 -6.51 -17.00 2.91
C GLY A 198 -6.70 -15.81 1.99
N PHE A 199 -5.66 -15.37 1.30
CA PHE A 199 -5.73 -14.15 0.51
C PHE A 199 -4.97 -14.24 -0.81
N SER A 200 -5.40 -13.42 -1.77
CA SER A 200 -4.67 -13.10 -2.99
C SER A 200 -4.67 -11.59 -3.18
N ALA A 201 -3.48 -11.01 -3.34
CA ALA A 201 -3.27 -9.58 -3.44
C ALA A 201 -2.38 -9.23 -4.63
N HIS A 202 -2.87 -8.35 -5.50
CA HIS A 202 -2.08 -7.79 -6.60
C HIS A 202 -1.37 -6.53 -6.11
N TYR A 203 -0.07 -6.42 -6.36
CA TYR A 203 0.70 -5.21 -6.06
C TYR A 203 1.20 -4.54 -7.34
N GLN A 204 1.34 -3.21 -7.30
CA GLN A 204 1.91 -2.40 -8.37
C GLN A 204 2.74 -1.26 -7.79
N VAL A 205 3.92 -1.04 -8.36
CA VAL A 205 4.80 0.09 -8.04
C VAL A 205 4.36 1.31 -8.83
N LYS A 206 3.97 2.37 -8.12
CA LYS A 206 3.64 3.68 -8.67
C LYS A 206 4.91 4.54 -8.69
N ARG A 207 5.43 4.79 -9.89
CA ARG A 207 6.67 5.53 -10.07
C ARG A 207 6.49 7.02 -9.81
N SER A 208 7.44 7.62 -9.09
CA SER A 208 7.48 9.06 -8.81
C SER A 208 7.55 9.91 -10.10
N VAL A 209 8.17 9.37 -11.16
CA VAL A 209 8.35 10.05 -12.45
C VAL A 209 7.06 10.17 -13.29
N ASP A 210 6.03 9.37 -13.03
CA ASP A 210 4.77 9.45 -13.77
C ASP A 210 3.90 10.65 -13.38
N PHE A 211 4.17 11.27 -12.23
CA PHE A 211 3.54 12.54 -11.82
C PHE A 211 4.12 13.77 -12.54
N LYS A 212 5.31 13.66 -13.15
CA LYS A 212 5.87 14.73 -14.00
C LYS A 212 5.55 14.56 -15.48
N SER A 213 5.15 13.36 -15.90
CA SER A 213 5.12 12.96 -17.32
C SER A 213 3.73 12.98 -17.95
N ARG A 214 2.64 13.09 -17.17
CA ARG A 214 1.27 13.25 -17.69
C ARG A 214 0.90 14.70 -18.01
N GLY A 215 1.90 15.50 -18.40
CA GLY A 215 1.69 16.73 -19.16
C GLY A 215 1.28 16.37 -20.59
N VAL A 216 0.06 16.74 -20.95
CA VAL A 216 -0.62 16.53 -22.22
C VAL A 216 0.32 16.70 -23.43
N LYS A 217 0.56 15.64 -24.21
CA LYS A 217 1.04 15.78 -25.60
C LYS A 217 -0.14 16.26 -26.45
N LEU A 218 -0.29 17.58 -26.58
CA LEU A 218 -1.17 18.16 -27.60
C LEU A 218 -0.45 18.06 -28.95
N PHE A 219 -1.09 17.41 -29.92
CA PHE A 219 -0.70 17.48 -31.32
C PHE A 219 -0.82 18.93 -31.82
N PRO A 220 0.06 19.40 -32.73
CA PRO A 220 0.04 20.79 -33.17
C PRO A 220 -1.11 21.03 -34.15
N GLY A 221 -2.13 21.76 -33.70
CA GLY A 221 -3.00 22.55 -34.55
C GLY A 221 -2.51 24.00 -34.56
N LYS A 222 -2.27 24.53 -35.77
CA LYS A 222 -2.30 25.96 -36.17
C LYS A 222 -3.00 26.86 -35.13
N ASP A 223 -2.45 27.96 -34.63
CA ASP A 223 -1.89 29.10 -35.36
C ASP A 223 -1.23 30.09 -34.35
N SER A 224 -0.31 30.91 -34.88
CA SER A 224 -0.03 32.31 -34.47
C SER A 224 0.54 32.65 -33.09
N SER A 225 1.81 33.07 -33.12
CA SER A 225 2.42 34.16 -32.33
C SER A 225 2.19 34.17 -30.81
N ASN A 226 3.18 33.73 -30.04
CA ASN A 226 4.03 34.66 -29.28
C ASN A 226 5.09 33.92 -28.46
N LYS A 227 6.31 34.42 -28.61
CA LYS A 227 7.52 34.14 -27.85
C LYS A 227 7.25 34.33 -26.35
N PHE A 228 7.52 33.35 -25.49
CA PHE A 228 7.97 33.65 -24.13
C PHE A 228 8.95 32.61 -23.58
N SER A 229 10.00 33.18 -23.00
CA SER A 229 11.24 32.65 -22.49
C SER A 229 11.08 31.89 -21.18
N ILE A 230 11.92 30.87 -21.00
CA ILE A 230 12.30 30.33 -19.69
C ILE A 230 12.91 31.47 -18.87
N LEU A 231 12.30 31.79 -17.73
CA LEU A 231 12.94 32.47 -16.62
C LEU A 231 12.53 31.81 -15.31
N ASN A 232 13.52 31.78 -14.44
CA ASN A 232 13.63 31.09 -13.17
C ASN A 232 12.90 31.86 -12.05
N GLU A 233 12.89 31.27 -10.86
CA GLU A 233 12.64 31.87 -9.53
C GLU A 233 11.25 31.69 -8.91
N GLY A 234 11.30 31.51 -7.58
CA GLY A 234 10.29 30.90 -6.74
C GLY A 234 8.93 31.58 -6.73
N GLY A 235 7.90 30.74 -6.57
CA GLY A 235 6.52 31.15 -6.37
C GLY A 235 5.79 30.07 -5.58
N VAL A 236 5.16 30.51 -4.50
CA VAL A 236 4.33 29.75 -3.56
C VAL A 236 3.36 28.79 -4.29
N ARG A 237 3.29 27.53 -3.86
CA ARG A 237 2.34 26.55 -4.40
C ARG A 237 0.92 27.05 -4.13
N GLN A 238 0.22 27.44 -5.19
CA GLN A 238 -1.15 27.94 -5.11
C GLN A 238 -2.09 26.76 -4.78
N ALA A 239 -2.88 26.90 -3.71
CA ALA A 239 -3.81 25.88 -3.26
C ALA A 239 -4.82 25.54 -4.38
N SER A 240 -5.03 24.24 -4.66
CA SER A 240 -6.07 23.83 -5.59
C SER A 240 -7.45 24.01 -4.93
N ASN A 241 -8.26 24.93 -5.47
CA ASN A 241 -9.61 25.21 -5.00
C ASN A 241 -10.68 24.33 -5.67
N SER A 242 -10.26 23.29 -6.38
CA SER A 242 -11.13 22.35 -7.08
C SER A 242 -10.61 20.92 -6.93
N CYS A 243 -11.52 19.97 -6.76
CA CYS A 243 -11.23 18.55 -6.74
C CYS A 243 -10.90 18.04 -8.16
N PRO A 244 -10.11 16.96 -8.29
CA PRO A 244 -9.89 16.31 -9.58
C PRO A 244 -11.20 15.73 -10.13
N ASP A 245 -11.33 15.67 -11.46
CA ASP A 245 -12.51 15.06 -12.10
C ASP A 245 -12.59 13.56 -11.69
N PRO A 246 -13.68 13.12 -11.05
CA PRO A 246 -13.84 11.74 -10.57
C PRO A 246 -14.05 10.71 -11.70
N GLY A 247 -14.19 11.14 -12.95
CA GLY A 247 -14.52 10.26 -14.07
C GLY A 247 -15.99 9.86 -14.11
N GLU A 248 -16.43 9.27 -15.22
CA GLU A 248 -17.79 8.76 -15.39
C GLU A 248 -17.75 7.23 -15.26
N PRO A 249 -18.58 6.61 -14.40
CA PRO A 249 -18.56 5.17 -14.21
C PRO A 249 -19.01 4.42 -15.46
N GLU A 250 -18.29 3.36 -15.80
CA GLU A 250 -18.68 2.44 -16.88
C GLU A 250 -20.04 1.80 -16.57
N ASN A 251 -20.99 1.80 -17.53
CA ASN A 251 -22.39 1.39 -17.32
C ASN A 251 -23.15 2.17 -16.21
N GLY A 252 -22.64 3.35 -15.86
CA GLY A 252 -23.32 4.33 -15.04
C GLY A 252 -23.26 5.71 -15.66
N LYS A 253 -23.79 6.70 -14.94
CA LYS A 253 -23.76 8.10 -15.30
C LYS A 253 -23.39 8.94 -14.10
N ARG A 254 -22.54 9.92 -14.35
CA ARG A 254 -22.19 10.97 -13.38
C ARG A 254 -23.11 12.17 -13.60
N HIS A 255 -23.77 12.60 -12.53
CA HIS A 255 -24.60 13.80 -12.49
C HIS A 255 -23.83 14.89 -11.74
N GLY A 256 -23.54 15.97 -12.45
CA GLY A 256 -22.73 17.08 -11.96
C GLY A 256 -21.37 17.18 -12.65
N ASN A 257 -20.99 18.40 -12.98
CA ASN A 257 -19.75 18.77 -13.66
C ASN A 257 -19.00 19.91 -12.95
N ASP A 258 -19.48 20.31 -11.77
CA ASP A 258 -18.83 21.30 -10.93
C ASP A 258 -18.00 20.58 -9.85
N PHE A 259 -16.70 20.89 -9.84
CA PHE A 259 -15.71 20.26 -8.97
C PHE A 259 -15.10 21.27 -8.00
N SER A 260 -15.70 22.45 -7.84
CA SER A 260 -15.26 23.44 -6.87
C SER A 260 -15.54 22.97 -5.43
N ILE A 261 -14.82 23.53 -4.45
CA ILE A 261 -15.03 23.21 -3.04
C ILE A 261 -16.49 23.49 -2.66
N GLY A 262 -17.15 22.48 -2.09
CA GLY A 262 -18.58 22.53 -1.72
C GLY A 262 -19.51 21.88 -2.74
N SER A 263 -19.04 21.59 -3.94
CA SER A 263 -19.85 20.95 -4.98
C SER A 263 -20.05 19.46 -4.70
N VAL A 264 -21.20 18.94 -5.13
CA VAL A 264 -21.59 17.53 -4.95
C VAL A 264 -21.81 16.89 -6.32
N VAL A 265 -21.23 15.71 -6.50
CA VAL A 265 -21.39 14.89 -7.70
C VAL A 265 -22.10 13.60 -7.30
N GLN A 266 -23.09 13.21 -8.09
CA GLN A 266 -23.91 12.03 -7.85
C GLN A 266 -23.72 10.99 -8.94
N PHE A 267 -23.79 9.72 -8.58
CA PHE A 267 -23.69 8.61 -9.52
C PHE A 267 -25.00 7.81 -9.61
N SER A 268 -25.25 7.29 -10.79
CA SER A 268 -26.35 6.36 -11.08
C SER A 268 -25.84 5.24 -11.96
N CYS A 269 -26.42 4.05 -11.84
CA CYS A 269 -26.12 2.90 -12.67
C CYS A 269 -27.24 2.67 -13.70
N GLY A 270 -26.93 2.02 -14.82
CA GLY A 270 -27.94 1.53 -15.77
C GLY A 270 -28.80 0.42 -15.16
N GLU A 271 -29.89 0.06 -15.84
CA GLU A 271 -30.71 -1.10 -15.44
C GLU A 271 -29.83 -2.35 -15.38
N ASP A 272 -30.02 -3.16 -14.33
CA ASP A 272 -29.24 -4.36 -13.97
C ASP A 272 -27.86 -4.15 -13.31
N TYR A 273 -27.49 -2.91 -12.97
CA TYR A 273 -26.24 -2.60 -12.27
C TYR A 273 -26.51 -1.94 -10.90
N VAL A 274 -25.76 -2.38 -9.88
CA VAL A 274 -25.86 -1.83 -8.52
C VAL A 274 -24.60 -1.03 -8.20
N LEU A 275 -24.79 0.17 -7.65
CA LEU A 275 -23.70 1.05 -7.26
C LEU A 275 -23.06 0.56 -5.96
N GLN A 276 -21.78 0.16 -6.02
CA GLN A 276 -21.00 -0.19 -4.84
C GLN A 276 -20.11 0.99 -4.41
N GLY A 277 -20.45 1.61 -3.27
CA GLY A 277 -19.77 2.80 -2.74
C GLY A 277 -20.73 3.94 -2.44
N SER A 278 -20.21 5.16 -2.23
CA SER A 278 -21.08 6.31 -1.98
C SER A 278 -21.80 6.75 -3.25
N LYS A 279 -23.14 6.87 -3.18
CA LYS A 279 -23.99 7.40 -4.26
C LYS A 279 -23.67 8.85 -4.61
N THR A 280 -23.05 9.58 -3.67
CA THR A 280 -22.72 11.00 -3.80
C THR A 280 -21.35 11.28 -3.18
N ILE A 281 -20.54 12.09 -3.87
CA ILE A 281 -19.26 12.60 -3.35
C ILE A 281 -19.30 14.12 -3.27
N SER A 282 -18.70 14.69 -2.21
CA SER A 282 -18.66 16.13 -1.98
C SER A 282 -17.23 16.64 -2.01
N CYS A 283 -16.96 17.73 -2.72
CA CYS A 283 -15.61 18.28 -2.81
C CYS A 283 -15.30 19.08 -1.55
N GLN A 284 -14.31 18.62 -0.79
CA GLN A 284 -13.95 19.18 0.51
C GLN A 284 -12.51 19.69 0.51
N ARG A 285 -12.24 20.70 1.34
CA ARG A 285 -10.88 21.13 1.62
C ARG A 285 -10.27 20.19 2.67
N VAL A 286 -9.28 19.39 2.27
CA VAL A 286 -8.64 18.40 3.16
C VAL A 286 -7.42 19.00 3.87
N ALA A 287 -6.79 20.04 3.30
CA ALA A 287 -5.74 20.83 3.93
C ALA A 287 -5.67 22.25 3.33
N GLU A 288 -4.82 23.15 3.86
CA GLU A 288 -4.60 24.51 3.33
C GLU A 288 -4.08 24.55 1.88
N VAL A 289 -3.72 23.39 1.32
CA VAL A 289 -3.00 23.26 0.05
C VAL A 289 -3.74 22.50 -1.06
N PHE A 290 -4.82 21.74 -0.77
CA PHE A 290 -5.63 21.10 -1.84
C PHE A 290 -7.04 20.67 -1.42
N ALA A 291 -7.91 20.53 -2.42
CA ALA A 291 -9.27 19.99 -2.31
C ALA A 291 -9.33 18.51 -2.77
N ALA A 292 -10.12 17.68 -2.08
CA ALA A 292 -10.36 16.28 -2.43
C ALA A 292 -11.81 15.86 -2.14
N TRP A 293 -12.28 14.81 -2.80
CA TRP A 293 -13.64 14.29 -2.61
C TRP A 293 -13.80 13.62 -1.24
N SER A 294 -15.00 13.68 -0.68
CA SER A 294 -15.34 13.14 0.65
C SER A 294 -15.11 11.63 0.82
N ASP A 295 -14.91 10.90 -0.28
CA ASP A 295 -14.72 9.44 -0.31
C ASP A 295 -13.34 9.04 -0.88
N PHE A 296 -12.32 9.90 -0.72
CA PHE A 296 -11.01 9.70 -1.35
C PHE A 296 -10.19 8.60 -0.65
N SER A 297 -10.44 7.35 -1.05
CA SER A 297 -9.37 6.41 -1.33
C SER A 297 -8.72 6.82 -2.65
N ILE A 298 -7.42 7.11 -2.63
CA ILE A 298 -6.64 7.48 -3.82
C ILE A 298 -6.60 6.28 -4.77
N GLY A 299 -7.48 6.27 -5.77
CA GLY A 299 -7.48 5.25 -6.84
C GLY A 299 -8.65 4.26 -6.83
N SER A 300 -9.82 4.64 -6.32
CA SER A 300 -11.03 3.83 -6.45
C SER A 300 -11.41 3.68 -7.93
N VAL A 301 -10.99 2.56 -8.51
CA VAL A 301 -11.75 1.93 -9.60
C VAL A 301 -13.13 1.66 -9.01
N VAL A 302 -14.18 2.17 -9.64
CA VAL A 302 -15.55 1.77 -9.33
C VAL A 302 -15.59 0.26 -9.50
N GLN A 303 -15.71 -0.48 -8.40
CA GLN A 303 -15.73 -1.93 -8.43
C GLN A 303 -17.11 -2.37 -8.92
N PHE A 304 -17.15 -3.07 -10.05
CA PHE A 304 -18.37 -3.60 -10.62
C PHE A 304 -18.56 -5.05 -10.15
N SER A 305 -19.75 -5.38 -9.67
CA SER A 305 -20.21 -6.75 -9.48
C SER A 305 -21.35 -7.03 -10.46
N CYS A 306 -21.31 -8.18 -11.13
CA CYS A 306 -22.43 -8.64 -11.96
C CYS A 306 -23.39 -9.49 -11.10
N GLY A 307 -24.65 -9.64 -11.53
CA GLY A 307 -25.60 -10.58 -10.90
C GLY A 307 -25.15 -12.04 -11.02
N GLU A 308 -25.85 -12.96 -10.33
CA GLU A 308 -25.43 -14.37 -10.15
C GLU A 308 -25.10 -15.15 -11.44
N ASP A 309 -25.58 -14.70 -12.61
CA ASP A 309 -25.44 -15.39 -13.91
C ASP A 309 -24.39 -14.80 -14.88
N TYR A 310 -23.55 -13.85 -14.43
CA TYR A 310 -22.64 -13.10 -15.31
C TYR A 310 -21.20 -13.02 -14.77
N VAL A 311 -20.21 -13.08 -15.68
CA VAL A 311 -18.76 -13.03 -15.37
C VAL A 311 -18.13 -11.78 -15.97
N LEU A 312 -17.25 -11.13 -15.21
CA LEU A 312 -16.48 -9.97 -15.66
C LEU A 312 -15.36 -10.40 -16.60
N GLN A 313 -15.27 -9.79 -17.78
CA GLN A 313 -14.20 -10.04 -18.75
C GLN A 313 -13.65 -8.73 -19.36
N GLY A 314 -12.32 -8.66 -19.49
CA GLY A 314 -11.59 -7.59 -20.18
C GLY A 314 -10.43 -6.99 -19.38
N SER A 315 -9.28 -6.77 -20.03
CA SER A 315 -8.07 -6.20 -19.39
C SER A 315 -7.95 -4.67 -19.53
N LYS A 316 -8.88 -4.02 -20.23
CA LYS A 316 -8.89 -2.57 -20.48
C LYS A 316 -10.29 -1.91 -20.43
N THR A 317 -11.36 -2.68 -20.57
CA THR A 317 -12.77 -2.27 -20.54
C THR A 317 -13.53 -3.44 -19.91
N ILE A 318 -14.22 -3.25 -18.79
CA ILE A 318 -14.76 -4.37 -17.99
C ILE A 318 -16.22 -4.58 -18.40
N SER A 319 -16.52 -5.75 -18.98
CA SER A 319 -17.88 -6.11 -19.43
C SER A 319 -18.42 -7.34 -18.69
N CYS A 320 -19.73 -7.37 -18.41
CA CYS A 320 -20.41 -8.55 -17.87
C CYS A 320 -20.88 -9.43 -19.05
N GLN A 321 -20.41 -10.67 -19.11
CA GLN A 321 -20.86 -11.68 -20.10
C GLN A 321 -21.63 -12.81 -19.42
N ARG A 322 -22.66 -13.32 -20.09
CA ARG A 322 -23.52 -14.38 -19.55
C ARG A 322 -22.74 -15.69 -19.48
N VAL A 323 -22.80 -16.40 -18.35
CA VAL A 323 -22.05 -17.65 -18.12
C VAL A 323 -22.26 -18.67 -19.26
N ALA A 324 -23.48 -18.77 -19.80
CA ALA A 324 -23.81 -19.66 -20.90
C ALA A 324 -23.05 -19.39 -22.22
N GLU A 325 -22.63 -18.14 -22.47
CA GLU A 325 -21.91 -17.75 -23.70
C GLU A 325 -20.40 -17.94 -23.55
N VAL A 326 -19.87 -17.81 -22.34
CA VAL A 326 -18.44 -17.99 -22.04
C VAL A 326 -18.02 -19.46 -22.24
N PHE A 327 -18.89 -20.42 -21.93
CA PHE A 327 -18.61 -21.85 -22.13
C PHE A 327 -18.73 -22.30 -23.60
N ALA A 328 -19.52 -21.62 -24.44
CA ALA A 328 -19.62 -21.94 -25.86
C ALA A 328 -18.33 -21.60 -26.64
N ALA A 329 -17.52 -20.66 -26.15
CA ALA A 329 -16.26 -20.25 -26.79
C ALA A 329 -15.07 -21.20 -26.54
N TRP A 330 -15.24 -22.25 -25.74
CA TRP A 330 -14.20 -23.25 -25.44
C TRP A 330 -14.51 -24.64 -26.00
N SER A 331 -15.57 -24.77 -26.81
CA SER A 331 -15.98 -26.04 -27.41
C SER A 331 -15.96 -26.06 -28.96
N ASP A 332 -15.31 -25.08 -29.61
CA ASP A 332 -14.99 -25.11 -31.05
C ASP A 332 -13.48 -24.92 -31.28
#